data_AF-A0A941DHT3-F1
#
_entry.id   AF-A0A941DHT3-F1
#
_cell.length_a   1.000
_cell.length_b   1.000
_cell.length_c   1.000
_cell.angle_alpha   90.00
_cell.angle_beta   90.00
_cell.angle_gamma   90.00
#
_symmetry.space_group_name_H-M   'P 1'
#
loop_
_entity.id
_entity.type
_entity.pdbx_description
1 polymer ?
#
loop_
_entity_poly.entity_id
_entity_poly.type
_entity_poly.pdbx_seq_one_letter_code
_entity_poly.pdbx_strand_id
1 'polypeptide(L)' 'MAKHTEEFKYRVVQEYLSGALGYLALSKKYDLQYSTVRRWVGWYQAHGMEGLTKKFTHYNAE' A
#
# COMPACT_ATOMS: atom_id res chain seq x y z
N MET A 1 3.18 11.57 15.55
CA MET A 1 3.66 12.01 14.22
C MET A 1 4.00 10.78 13.39
N ALA A 2 3.00 10.20 12.72
CA ALA A 2 3.19 9.03 11.86
C ALA A 2 3.54 9.52 10.44
N LYS A 3 4.82 9.42 10.07
CA LYS A 3 5.37 9.96 8.82
C LYS A 3 5.01 9.16 7.56
N HIS A 4 4.23 8.08 7.70
CA HIS A 4 3.58 7.36 6.60
C HIS A 4 2.10 7.15 6.94
N THR A 5 1.32 8.21 6.71
CA THR A 5 -0.11 8.28 7.00
C THR A 5 -0.90 7.32 6.11
N GLU A 6 -2.04 6.85 6.60
CA GLU A 6 -2.98 5.99 5.86
C GLU A 6 -3.32 6.54 4.47
N GLU A 7 -3.32 7.87 4.32
CA GLU A 7 -3.47 8.59 3.06
C GLU A 7 -2.46 8.18 1.98
N PHE A 8 -1.21 7.89 2.34
CA PHE A 8 -0.20 7.46 1.36
C PHE A 8 -0.53 6.07 0.81
N LYS A 9 -0.86 5.13 1.70
CA LYS A 9 -1.28 3.78 1.31
C LYS A 9 -2.55 3.84 0.46
N TYR A 10 -3.50 4.68 0.86
CA TYR A 10 -4.73 4.90 0.13
C TYR A 10 -4.45 5.46 -1.27
N ARG A 11 -3.58 6.45 -1.43
CA ARG A 11 -3.17 6.95 -2.75
C ARG A 11 -2.59 5.86 -3.64
N VAL A 12 -1.72 5.00 -3.10
CA VAL A 12 -1.11 3.90 -3.89
C VAL A 12 -2.17 2.91 -4.36
N VAL A 13 -3.10 2.51 -3.47
CA VAL A 13 -4.19 1.59 -3.83
C VAL A 13 -5.19 2.24 -4.77
N GLN A 14 -5.49 3.52 -4.60
CA GLN A 14 -6.44 4.24 -5.44
C GLN A 14 -5.90 4.46 -6.85
N GLU A 15 -4.59 4.73 -7.01
CA GLU A 15 -3.92 4.76 -8.32
C GLU A 15 -3.94 3.39 -9.01
N TYR A 16 -3.76 2.30 -8.24
CA TYR A 16 -3.92 0.94 -8.76
C TYR A 16 -5.34 0.69 -9.26
N LEU A 17 -6.35 1.03 -8.44
CA LEU A 17 -7.77 0.84 -8.76
C LEU A 17 -8.25 1.74 -9.90
N SER A 18 -7.65 2.92 -10.07
CA SER A 18 -7.89 3.81 -11.21
C SER A 18 -7.46 3.20 -12.54
N GLY A 19 -6.72 2.07 -12.52
CA GLY A 19 -6.26 1.36 -13.72
C GLY A 19 -5.12 2.06 -14.45
N ALA A 20 -4.59 3.15 -13.89
CA ALA A 20 -3.54 3.94 -14.52
C ALA A 20 -2.17 3.24 -14.48
N LEU A 21 -1.90 2.45 -13.44
CA LEU A 21 -0.58 1.86 -13.20
C LEU A 21 -0.69 0.46 -12.57
N GLY A 22 0.02 -0.50 -13.16
CA GLY A 22 0.17 -1.84 -12.59
C GLY A 22 1.08 -1.86 -11.37
N TYR A 23 1.08 -2.97 -10.62
CA TYR A 23 1.88 -3.15 -9.40
C TYR A 23 3.37 -2.78 -9.56
N LEU A 24 3.98 -3.15 -10.69
CA LEU A 24 5.40 -2.86 -10.98
C LEU A 24 5.67 -1.36 -11.23
N ALA A 25 4.70 -0.67 -11.83
CA ALA A 25 4.82 0.75 -12.10
C ALA A 25 4.63 1.56 -10.80
N LEU A 26 3.67 1.15 -9.97
CA LEU A 26 3.47 1.71 -8.62
C LEU A 26 4.67 1.44 -7.71
N SER A 27 5.24 0.23 -7.76
CA SER A 27 6.42 -0.13 -6.98
C SER A 27 7.59 0.80 -7.30
N LYS A 28 7.84 1.09 -8.59
CA LYS A 28 8.89 2.03 -9.02
C LYS A 28 8.55 3.49 -8.70
N LYS A 29 7.29 3.92 -8.88
CA LYS A 29 6.84 5.31 -8.66
C LYS A 29 6.94 5.73 -7.20
N TYR A 30 6.65 4.80 -6.30
CA TYR A 30 6.60 5.06 -4.86
C TYR A 30 7.81 4.47 -4.10
N ASP A 31 8.79 3.91 -4.81
CA ASP A 31 9.93 3.16 -4.24
C ASP A 31 9.47 2.11 -3.19
N LEU A 32 8.44 1.36 -3.56
CA LEU A 32 7.88 0.29 -2.75
C LEU A 32 8.23 -1.06 -3.35
N GLN A 33 8.25 -2.10 -2.52
CA GLN A 33 8.30 -3.46 -3.04
C GLN A 33 6.97 -3.82 -3.71
N TYR A 34 7.05 -4.56 -4.82
CA TYR A 34 5.88 -5.14 -5.50
C TYR A 34 4.97 -5.90 -4.50
N SER A 35 5.58 -6.69 -3.61
CA SER A 35 4.88 -7.44 -2.56
C SER A 35 4.10 -6.53 -1.61
N THR A 36 4.64 -5.35 -1.29
CA THR A 36 3.99 -4.34 -0.44
C THR A 36 2.75 -3.77 -1.13
N VAL A 37 2.85 -3.38 -2.40
CA VAL A 37 1.71 -2.84 -3.17
C VAL A 37 0.62 -3.90 -3.30
N ARG A 38 0.98 -5.13 -3.69
CA ARG A 38 0.04 -6.26 -3.78
C ARG A 38 -0.66 -6.52 -2.45
N ARG A 39 0.10 -6.50 -1.35
CA ARG A 39 -0.44 -6.67 0.00
C ARG A 39 -1.49 -5.59 0.27
N TRP A 40 -1.13 -4.31 0.17
CA TRP A 40 -2.07 -3.20 0.44
C TRP A 40 -3.35 -3.28 -0.40
N VAL A 41 -3.24 -3.58 -1.69
CA VAL A 41 -4.42 -3.77 -2.55
C VAL A 41 -5.29 -4.93 -2.06
N GLY A 42 -4.69 -6.07 -1.71
CA GLY A 42 -5.43 -7.21 -1.17
C GLY A 42 -6.12 -6.93 0.16
N TRP A 43 -5.44 -6.25 1.09
CA TRP A 43 -6.05 -5.82 2.36
C TRP A 43 -7.19 -4.81 2.14
N TYR A 44 -7.03 -3.89 1.19
CA TYR A 44 -8.07 -2.94 0.84
C TYR A 44 -9.28 -3.62 0.19
N GLN A 45 -9.08 -4.61 -0.67
CA GLN A 45 -10.19 -5.37 -1.26
C GLN A 45 -10.93 -6.22 -0.21
N ALA A 46 -10.22 -6.74 0.80
CA ALA A 46 -10.82 -7.59 1.83
C ALA A 46 -11.49 -6.80 2.96
N HIS A 47 -10.91 -5.67 3.38
CA HIS A 47 -11.30 -4.93 4.58
C HIS A 47 -11.46 -3.41 4.35
N GLY A 48 -11.33 -2.93 3.11
CA GLY A 48 -11.38 -1.50 2.81
C GLY A 48 -10.26 -0.70 3.49
N MET A 49 -10.58 0.50 3.96
CA MET A 49 -9.65 1.40 4.64
C MET A 49 -9.04 0.77 5.91
N GLU A 50 -9.80 -0.08 6.61
CA GLU A 50 -9.32 -0.78 7.82
C GLU A 50 -8.19 -1.77 7.49
N GLY A 51 -8.16 -2.31 6.27
CA GLY A 51 -7.05 -3.13 5.80
C GLY A 51 -5.74 -2.35 5.66
N LEU A 52 -5.80 -1.04 5.41
CA LEU A 52 -4.65 -0.16 5.26
C LEU A 52 -4.21 0.46 6.60
N THR A 53 -5.12 0.54 7.59
CA THR A 53 -4.83 1.12 8.90
C THR A 53 -4.01 0.23 9.81
N LYS A 54 -3.98 -1.10 9.58
CA LYS A 54 -3.24 -2.02 10.46
C LYS A 54 -1.77 -1.61 10.49
N LYS A 55 -1.32 -1.22 11.68
CA LYS A 55 0.06 -0.84 11.99
C LYS A 55 0.96 -1.97 11.50
N PHE A 56 1.68 -1.72 10.41
CA PHE A 56 2.91 -2.45 10.11
C PHE A 56 3.91 -2.02 11.19
N THR A 57 3.69 -2.44 12.43
CA THR A 57 4.66 -2.33 13.50
C THR A 57 5.80 -3.25 13.06
N HIS A 58 6.92 -2.62 12.67
CA HIS A 58 8.23 -3.22 12.44
C HIS A 58 8.22 -4.63 11.83
N TYR A 59 8.42 -4.73 10.51
CA TYR A 59 9.14 -5.88 9.99
C TYR A 59 10.63 -5.65 10.34
N ASN A 60 10.98 -5.89 11.61
CA ASN A 60 12.37 -6.16 11.95
C ASN A 60 12.64 -7.54 11.37
N ALA A 61 13.22 -7.59 10.17
CA ALA A 61 13.91 -8.78 9.75
C ALA A 61 15.17 -8.87 10.63
N GLU A 62 15.09 -9.65 11.69
CA GLU A 62 16.28 -10.21 12.36
C GLU A 62 16.92 -11.27 11.46
#